data_AF-A0A9W6TA39-F1
#
_entry.id   AF-A0A9W6TA39-F1
#
_cell.length_a   1.000
_cell.length_b   1.000
_cell.length_c   1.000
_cell.angle_alpha   90.00
_cell.angle_beta   90.00
_cell.angle_gamma   90.00
#
_symmetry.space_group_name_H-M   'P 1'
#
loop_
_entity.id
_entity.type
_entity.pdbx_description
1 polymer ?
#
loop_
_entity_poly.entity_id
_entity_poly.type
_entity_poly.pdbx_seq_one_letter_code
_entity_poly.pdbx_strand_id
1 'polypeptide(L)'
;MDSGDIFLSGAKMLKYCGFEHLCDIAFVLFVINWIILRHGCYNLVFYHAVTKAMKIMDGNCIDHPENEICYTDSAMNFFFILLGGLQIITIFWLFMILRVAWKVISGNNAEDVRSDDDDSE
;
A
#
# COMPACT_ATOMS: atom_id res chain seq x y z
N MET A 1 -9.47 -3.50 -6.94
CA MET A 1 -8.85 -3.71 -8.26
C MET A 1 -8.03 -2.47 -8.50
N ASP A 2 -6.73 -2.59 -8.31
CA ASP A 2 -5.87 -1.42 -8.13
C ASP A 2 -5.60 -0.81 -9.51
N SER A 3 -5.59 0.51 -9.62
CA SER A 3 -5.20 1.19 -10.86
C SER A 3 -3.83 0.73 -11.34
N GLY A 4 -3.00 0.20 -10.42
CA GLY A 4 -1.73 -0.42 -10.71
C GLY A 4 -1.75 -1.69 -11.58
N ASP A 5 -2.81 -2.50 -11.53
CA ASP A 5 -2.93 -3.73 -12.34
C ASP A 5 -3.01 -3.41 -13.84
N ILE A 6 -3.56 -2.24 -14.18
CA ILE A 6 -3.65 -1.72 -15.55
C ILE A 6 -2.26 -1.33 -16.08
N PHE A 7 -1.45 -0.67 -15.24
CA PHE A 7 -0.08 -0.29 -15.63
C PHE A 7 0.81 -1.52 -15.82
N LEU A 8 0.66 -2.55 -14.97
CA LEU A 8 1.45 -3.77 -15.05
C LEU A 8 1.11 -4.64 -16.27
N SER A 9 -0.16 -4.61 -16.69
CA SER A 9 -0.61 -5.28 -17.93
C SER A 9 -0.21 -4.50 -19.19
N GLY A 10 -0.28 -3.16 -19.14
CA GLY A 10 0.17 -2.28 -20.23
C GLY A 10 1.67 -2.34 -20.48
N ALA A 11 2.49 -2.41 -19.43
CA ALA A 11 3.94 -2.54 -19.54
C ALA A 11 4.38 -3.82 -20.28
N LYS A 12 3.69 -4.94 -20.03
CA LYS A 12 3.93 -6.20 -20.75
C LYS A 12 3.63 -6.08 -22.24
N MET A 13 2.51 -5.45 -22.61
CA MET A 13 2.16 -5.24 -24.01
C MET A 13 3.16 -4.31 -24.73
N LEU A 14 3.64 -3.25 -24.06
CA LEU A 14 4.64 -2.33 -24.60
C LEU A 14 6.01 -3.02 -24.83
N LYS A 15 6.38 -3.95 -23.94
CA LYS A 15 7.59 -4.78 -24.12
C LYS A 15 7.50 -5.69 -25.34
N TYR A 16 6.34 -6.27 -25.64
CA TYR A 16 6.12 -7.05 -26.88
C TYR A 16 6.17 -6.19 -28.16
N CYS A 17 5.91 -4.88 -28.06
CA CYS A 17 6.01 -3.96 -29.19
C CYS A 17 7.42 -3.38 -29.41
N GLY A 18 8.43 -3.78 -28.62
CA GLY A 18 9.83 -3.35 -28.80
C GLY A 18 10.16 -1.94 -28.30
N PHE A 19 9.29 -1.30 -27.52
CA PHE A 19 9.53 0.03 -26.94
C PHE A 19 9.91 -0.06 -25.46
N GLU A 20 11.20 -0.27 -25.17
CA GLU A 20 11.70 -0.44 -23.80
C GLU A 20 11.55 0.85 -22.95
N HIS A 21 11.78 2.02 -23.55
CA HIS A 21 11.67 3.31 -22.84
C HIS A 21 10.27 3.62 -22.27
N LEU A 22 9.20 3.18 -22.95
CA LEU A 22 7.82 3.41 -22.47
C LEU A 22 7.45 2.48 -21.32
N CYS A 23 8.07 1.30 -21.27
CA CYS A 23 7.88 0.34 -20.18
C CYS A 23 8.43 0.90 -18.85
N ASP A 24 9.61 1.51 -18.88
CA ASP A 24 10.21 2.13 -17.69
C ASP A 24 9.41 3.35 -17.21
N ILE A 25 8.91 4.19 -18.14
CA ILE A 25 8.04 5.33 -17.79
C ILE A 25 6.75 4.84 -17.12
N ALA A 26 6.11 3.80 -17.67
CA ALA A 26 4.89 3.23 -17.09
C ALA A 26 5.14 2.65 -15.69
N PHE A 27 6.29 2.03 -15.47
CA PHE A 27 6.69 1.52 -14.16
C PHE A 27 6.91 2.65 -13.14
N VAL A 28 7.58 3.74 -13.51
CA VAL A 28 7.76 4.90 -12.61
C VAL A 28 6.43 5.56 -12.26
N LEU A 29 5.53 5.75 -13.24
CA LEU A 29 4.19 6.30 -13.00
C LEU A 29 3.36 5.39 -12.08
N PHE A 30 3.47 4.07 -12.25
CA PHE A 30 2.88 3.09 -11.34
C PHE A 30 3.38 3.29 -9.90
N VAL A 31 4.69 3.39 -9.69
CA VAL A 31 5.28 3.59 -8.35
C VAL A 31 4.79 4.90 -7.71
N ILE A 32 4.74 5.99 -8.48
CA ILE A 32 4.26 7.30 -8.00
C ILE A 32 2.78 7.21 -7.61
N ASN A 33 1.93 6.66 -8.49
CA ASN A 33 0.50 6.49 -8.21
C ASN A 33 0.27 5.61 -6.97
N TRP A 34 1.04 4.53 -6.83
CA TRP A 34 0.99 3.63 -5.68
C TRP A 34 1.32 4.35 -4.36
N ILE A 35 2.39 5.15 -4.33
CA ILE A 35 2.80 5.93 -3.14
C ILE A 35 1.71 6.94 -2.77
N ILE A 36 1.15 7.67 -3.74
CA ILE A 36 0.12 8.68 -3.45
C ILE A 36 -1.13 8.01 -2.89
N LEU A 37 -1.63 6.97 -3.56
CA LEU A 37 -2.90 6.34 -3.20
C LEU A 37 -2.80 5.57 -1.87
N ARG A 38 -1.72 4.82 -1.65
CA ARG A 38 -1.56 4.03 -0.42
C ARG A 38 -0.84 4.72 0.71
N HIS A 39 0.06 5.66 0.45
CA HIS A 39 0.79 6.33 1.52
C HIS A 39 0.25 7.74 1.80
N GLY A 40 -0.39 8.39 0.82
CA GLY A 40 -1.11 9.65 1.03
C GLY A 40 -2.50 9.43 1.60
N CYS A 41 -3.42 8.85 0.80
CA CYS A 41 -4.82 8.72 1.20
C CYS A 41 -4.99 7.81 2.43
N TYR A 42 -4.28 6.69 2.51
CA TYR A 42 -4.39 5.80 3.67
C TYR A 42 -3.90 6.45 4.97
N ASN A 43 -2.75 7.15 4.95
CA ASN A 43 -2.27 7.83 6.17
C ASN A 43 -3.23 8.95 6.60
N LEU A 44 -3.85 9.65 5.65
CA LEU A 44 -4.88 10.64 5.95
C LEU A 44 -6.12 9.99 6.59
N VAL A 45 -6.58 8.85 6.06
CA VAL A 45 -7.68 8.08 6.64
C VAL A 45 -7.30 7.59 8.04
N PHE A 46 -6.10 7.02 8.22
CA PHE A 46 -5.62 6.55 9.52
C PHE A 46 -5.52 7.70 10.54
N TYR A 47 -4.98 8.85 10.13
CA TYR A 47 -4.91 10.04 10.97
C TYR A 47 -6.30 10.52 11.40
N HIS A 48 -7.27 10.60 10.48
CA HIS A 48 -8.64 10.97 10.83
C HIS A 48 -9.33 9.93 11.70
N ALA A 49 -9.06 8.65 11.45
CA ALA A 49 -9.62 7.56 12.23
C ALA A 49 -9.11 7.60 13.68
N VAL A 50 -7.82 7.83 13.90
CA VAL A 50 -7.23 7.92 15.26
C VAL A 50 -7.63 9.22 15.96
N THR A 51 -7.62 10.37 15.29
CA THR A 51 -7.84 11.67 15.96
C THR A 51 -9.29 12.04 16.15
N LYS A 52 -10.14 11.82 15.13
CA LYS A 52 -11.54 12.23 15.15
C LYS A 52 -12.46 11.11 15.60
N ALA A 53 -12.21 9.88 15.16
CA ALA A 53 -13.12 8.77 15.46
C ALA A 53 -13.05 8.34 16.94
N MET A 54 -11.84 8.27 17.54
CA MET A 54 -11.67 8.02 18.98
C MET A 54 -12.38 9.07 19.86
N LYS A 55 -12.42 10.32 19.41
CA LYS A 55 -13.03 11.42 20.18
C LYS A 55 -14.57 11.43 20.12
N ILE A 56 -15.14 10.86 19.07
CA ILE A 56 -16.60 10.81 18.85
C ILE A 56 -17.19 9.51 19.40
N MET A 57 -16.40 8.43 19.39
CA MET A 57 -16.79 7.10 19.90
C MET A 57 -16.24 6.87 21.32
N ASP A 58 -16.57 7.75 22.26
CA ASP A 58 -16.20 7.60 23.67
C ASP A 58 -16.96 6.42 24.29
N GLY A 59 -16.25 5.48 24.92
CA GLY A 59 -16.78 4.21 25.46
C GLY A 59 -17.60 4.35 26.75
N ASN A 60 -17.92 5.58 27.18
CA ASN A 60 -18.68 5.85 28.39
C ASN A 60 -20.18 5.57 28.19
N CYS A 61 -20.53 4.29 28.23
CA CYS A 61 -21.89 3.77 28.13
C CYS A 61 -22.74 3.97 29.38
N ILE A 62 -22.62 5.13 30.04
CA ILE A 62 -23.21 5.38 31.36
C ILE A 62 -24.55 6.15 31.24
N ASP A 63 -24.81 6.85 30.13
CA ASP A 63 -25.94 7.79 30.05
C ASP A 63 -26.60 7.94 28.65
N HIS A 64 -26.71 6.85 27.87
CA HIS A 64 -27.24 6.91 26.50
C HIS A 64 -28.69 6.39 26.36
N PRO A 65 -29.55 7.06 25.55
CA PRO A 65 -30.92 6.62 25.28
C PRO A 65 -30.94 5.27 24.54
N GLU A 66 -32.07 4.55 24.64
CA GLU A 66 -32.30 3.13 24.28
C GLU A 66 -31.89 2.68 22.86
N ASN A 67 -31.41 3.58 21.99
CA ASN A 67 -31.18 3.36 20.57
C ASN A 67 -29.72 3.61 20.10
N GLU A 68 -28.80 3.95 21.00
CA GLU A 68 -27.40 4.21 20.62
C GLU A 68 -26.54 2.95 20.80
N ILE A 69 -25.85 2.53 19.74
CA ILE A 69 -24.99 1.34 19.75
C ILE A 69 -23.71 1.70 20.51
N CYS A 70 -23.57 1.13 21.69
CA CYS A 70 -22.39 1.29 22.53
C CYS A 70 -21.21 0.48 21.99
N TYR A 71 -20.04 1.11 21.88
CA TYR A 71 -18.80 0.46 21.42
C TYR A 71 -17.85 0.26 22.60
N THR A 72 -17.33 -0.96 22.76
CA THR A 72 -16.31 -1.26 23.77
C THR A 72 -14.94 -0.74 23.33
N ASP A 73 -14.21 -0.08 24.23
CA ASP A 73 -12.85 0.43 23.97
C ASP A 73 -11.90 -0.66 23.43
N SER A 74 -12.02 -1.89 23.92
CA SER A 74 -11.24 -3.03 23.41
C SER A 74 -11.53 -3.35 21.95
N ALA A 75 -12.78 -3.27 21.51
CA ALA A 75 -13.15 -3.55 20.13
C ALA A 75 -12.61 -2.48 19.18
N MET A 76 -12.70 -1.21 19.59
CA MET A 76 -12.17 -0.09 18.83
C MET A 76 -10.64 -0.14 18.73
N ASN A 77 -9.94 -0.39 19.85
CA ASN A 77 -8.49 -0.54 19.85
C ASN A 77 -8.04 -1.72 18.98
N PHE A 78 -8.73 -2.86 19.05
CA PHE A 78 -8.44 -4.02 18.20
C PHE A 78 -8.55 -3.70 16.71
N PHE A 79 -9.60 -2.97 16.30
CA PHE A 79 -9.77 -2.55 14.91
C PHE A 79 -8.65 -1.60 14.45
N PHE A 80 -8.24 -0.65 15.30
CA PHE A 80 -7.12 0.24 14.99
C PHE A 80 -5.78 -0.50 14.89
N ILE A 81 -5.54 -1.50 15.73
CA ILE A 81 -4.36 -2.36 15.65
C ILE A 81 -4.35 -3.12 14.32
N LEU A 82 -5.50 -3.66 13.89
CA LEU A 82 -5.65 -4.30 12.59
C LEU A 82 -5.36 -3.33 11.42
N LEU A 83 -5.90 -2.11 11.47
CA LEU A 83 -5.63 -1.05 10.48
C LEU A 83 -4.16 -0.63 10.47
N GLY A 84 -3.54 -0.51 11.64
CA GLY A 84 -2.11 -0.21 11.77
C GLY A 84 -1.24 -1.34 11.22
N GLY A 85 -1.57 -2.59 11.54
CA GLY A 85 -0.91 -3.78 11.02
C GLY A 85 -1.00 -3.87 9.49
N LEU A 86 -2.17 -3.55 8.93
CA LEU A 86 -2.34 -3.46 7.48
C LEU A 86 -1.43 -2.38 6.88
N GLN A 87 -1.22 -1.24 7.55
CA GLN A 87 -0.31 -0.19 7.09
C GLN A 87 1.16 -0.62 7.13
N ILE A 88 1.55 -1.43 8.12
CA ILE A 88 2.91 -1.99 8.17
C ILE A 88 3.15 -2.91 6.97
N ILE A 89 2.16 -3.74 6.62
CA ILE A 89 2.24 -4.63 5.45
C ILE A 89 2.37 -3.83 4.16
N THR A 90 1.64 -2.72 4.00
CA THR A 90 1.76 -1.87 2.80
C THR A 90 3.12 -1.18 2.70
N ILE A 91 3.74 -0.79 3.82
CA ILE A 91 5.10 -0.24 3.87
C ILE A 91 6.13 -1.30 3.47
N PHE A 92 5.98 -2.53 3.97
CA PHE A 92 6.85 -3.65 3.56
C PHE A 92 6.78 -3.90 2.05
N TRP A 93 5.57 -3.90 1.47
CA TRP A 93 5.39 -4.01 0.03
C TRP A 93 6.01 -2.84 -0.75
N LEU A 94 5.87 -1.61 -0.24
CA LEU A 94 6.51 -0.45 -0.83
C LEU A 94 8.03 -0.60 -0.88
N PHE A 95 8.65 -1.12 0.18
CA PHE A 95 10.08 -1.39 0.21
C PHE A 95 10.50 -2.37 -0.89
N MET A 96 9.75 -3.46 -1.10
CA MET A 96 10.03 -4.40 -2.19
C MET A 96 9.92 -3.73 -3.57
N ILE A 97 8.90 -2.90 -3.80
CA ILE A 97 8.70 -2.17 -5.06
C ILE A 97 9.85 -1.17 -5.30
N LEU A 98 10.24 -0.40 -4.28
CA LEU A 98 11.35 0.55 -4.37
C LEU A 98 12.69 -0.14 -4.60
N ARG A 99 12.91 -1.31 -3.99
CA ARG A 99 14.11 -2.14 -4.24
C ARG A 99 14.22 -2.52 -5.72
N VAL A 100 13.10 -2.92 -6.34
CA VAL A 100 13.06 -3.22 -7.78
C VAL A 100 13.28 -1.96 -8.60
N ALA A 101 12.63 -0.85 -8.24
CA ALA A 101 12.78 0.42 -8.94
C ALA A 101 14.23 0.94 -8.94
N TRP A 102 14.92 0.85 -7.80
CA TRP A 102 16.34 1.19 -7.72
C TRP A 102 17.21 0.26 -8.57
N LYS A 103 16.93 -1.05 -8.62
CA LYS A 103 17.67 -1.99 -9.46
C LYS A 103 17.55 -1.63 -10.95
N VAL A 104 16.35 -1.25 -11.41
CA VAL A 104 16.07 -0.82 -12.79
C VAL A 104 16.76 0.52 -13.13
N ILE A 105 16.69 1.52 -12.24
CA ILE A 105 17.32 2.83 -12.47
C ILE A 105 18.85 2.74 -12.49
N SER A 106 19.43 1.80 -11.74
CA SER A 106 20.88 1.64 -11.64
C SER A 106 21.54 1.00 -12.88
N GLY A 107 20.77 0.74 -13.95
CA GLY A 107 21.30 0.30 -15.24
C GLY A 107 21.54 -1.21 -15.36
N ASN A 108 21.23 -2.00 -14.32
CA ASN A 108 21.09 -3.44 -14.48
C ASN A 108 19.77 -3.72 -15.22
N ASN A 109 19.82 -4.59 -16.24
CA ASN A 109 18.59 -5.09 -16.88
C ASN A 109 17.69 -5.66 -15.78
N ALA A 110 16.36 -5.53 -15.95
CA ALA A 110 15.36 -6.03 -15.01
C ALA A 110 15.34 -7.57 -14.97
N GLU A 111 16.46 -8.16 -14.55
CA GLU A 111 16.65 -9.56 -14.25
C GLU A 111 15.92 -9.83 -12.95
N ASP A 112 14.79 -10.50 -13.11
CA ASP A 112 13.85 -10.93 -12.10
C ASP A 112 14.62 -11.49 -10.88
N VAL A 113 14.44 -10.91 -9.69
CA VAL A 113 15.02 -11.40 -8.41
C VAL A 113 14.50 -12.81 -8.07
N ARG A 114 13.64 -13.36 -8.92
CA ARG A 114 13.05 -14.70 -8.86
C ARG A 114 14.02 -15.82 -9.25
N SER A 115 15.28 -15.52 -9.56
CA SER A 115 16.27 -16.49 -10.08
C SER A 115 17.61 -16.53 -9.33
N ASP A 116 17.78 -15.77 -8.25
CA ASP A 116 19.08 -15.57 -7.57
C ASP A 116 19.42 -16.65 -6.50
N ASP A 117 18.83 -17.85 -6.58
CA ASP A 117 19.02 -18.94 -5.59
C ASP A 117 19.77 -20.17 -6.16
N ASP A 118 20.52 -20.02 -7.27
CA ASP A 118 21.20 -21.15 -7.95
C ASP A 118 22.61 -20.81 -8.47
N ASP A 119 23.46 -20.12 -7.69
CA ASP A 119 24.89 -19.98 -8.02
C ASP A 119 25.81 -19.90 -6.77
N SER A 120 25.68 -20.89 -5.89
CA SER A 120 26.70 -21.17 -4.88
C SER A 120 27.10 -22.64 -4.90
N GLU A 121 27.79 -23.04 -5.98
CA GLU A 121 28.82 -24.09 -6.00
C GLU A 121 30.14 -23.51 -6.54
#